data_AF-A0A496TLB7-F1
#
_entry.id   AF-A0A496TLB7-F1
#
_cell.length_a   1.000
_cell.length_b   1.000
_cell.length_c   1.000
_cell.angle_alpha   90.00
_cell.angle_beta   90.00
_cell.angle_gamma   90.00
#
_symmetry.space_group_name_H-M   'P 1'
#
loop_
_entity.id
_entity.type
_entity.pdbx_description
1 polymer ?
#
loop_
_entity_poly.entity_id
_entity_poly.type
_entity_poly.pdbx_seq_one_letter_code
_entity_poly.pdbx_strand_id
1 'polypeptide(L)'
;LLLGFDWAYNKLKGIPLFNRFFDWLFRRTRKRSAVIEKYEALGLLLFVAIPLPVTGAWTGTVAAFIFGIRFRLAFPAIVGGILVAGVVVSLVSLGVIGFWKII
;
A
#
# COMPACT_ATOMS: atom_id res chain seq x y z
N LEU A 1 -6.20 32.61 -9.23
CA LEU A 1 -5.47 31.87 -8.18
C LEU A 1 -6.37 30.99 -7.29
N LEU A 2 -7.70 31.19 -7.23
CA LEU A 2 -8.59 30.38 -6.37
C LEU A 2 -9.45 29.31 -7.11
N LEU A 3 -9.64 29.40 -8.43
CA LEU A 3 -10.54 28.47 -9.16
C LEU A 3 -9.97 27.07 -9.42
N GLY A 4 -8.65 26.90 -9.42
CA GLY A 4 -8.02 25.60 -9.68
C GLY A 4 -8.04 24.65 -8.48
N PHE A 5 -8.10 25.21 -7.27
CA PHE A 5 -8.02 24.44 -6.02
C PHE A 5 -9.37 23.80 -5.66
N ASP A 6 -10.49 24.49 -5.94
CA ASP A 6 -11.84 24.00 -5.64
C ASP A 6 -12.29 22.84 -6.53
N TRP A 7 -11.84 22.81 -7.80
CA TRP A 7 -12.12 21.69 -8.71
C TRP A 7 -11.40 20.41 -8.26
N ALA A 8 -10.14 20.54 -7.83
CA ALA A 8 -9.38 19.43 -7.27
C ALA A 8 -10.00 18.94 -5.95
N TYR A 9 -10.42 19.86 -5.08
CA TYR A 9 -11.03 19.54 -3.77
C TYR A 9 -12.38 18.81 -3.90
N ASN A 10 -13.25 19.22 -4.83
CA ASN A 10 -14.57 18.62 -5.01
C ASN A 10 -14.55 17.27 -5.75
N LYS A 11 -13.54 16.99 -6.59
CA LYS A 11 -13.38 15.66 -7.23
C LYS A 11 -12.89 14.60 -6.24
N LEU A 12 -12.21 15.02 -5.17
CA LEU A 12 -11.67 14.14 -4.12
C LEU A 12 -12.68 13.80 -3.01
N LYS A 13 -13.82 14.49 -2.91
CA LYS A 13 -14.76 14.35 -1.79
C LYS A 13 -15.83 13.27 -1.93
N GLY A 14 -15.82 12.45 -2.98
CA GLY A 14 -16.92 11.51 -3.23
C GLY A 14 -16.53 10.23 -3.98
N ILE A 15 -16.07 9.21 -3.26
CA ILE A 15 -16.19 7.82 -3.75
C ILE A 15 -17.20 7.02 -2.89
N PRO A 16 -18.51 7.33 -2.97
CA PRO A 16 -19.57 6.57 -2.29
C PRO A 16 -19.79 5.17 -2.89
N LEU A 17 -19.25 4.90 -4.08
CA LEU A 17 -19.31 3.60 -4.77
C LEU A 17 -18.46 2.54 -4.06
N PHE A 18 -17.38 2.96 -3.40
CA PHE A 18 -16.49 2.09 -2.63
C PHE A 18 -17.17 1.61 -1.34
N ASN A 19 -17.89 2.48 -0.64
CA ASN A 19 -18.50 2.14 0.66
C ASN A 19 -19.66 1.13 0.56
N ARG A 20 -20.52 1.22 -0.46
CA ARG A 20 -21.65 0.27 -0.62
C ARG A 20 -21.20 -1.15 -1.03
N PHE A 21 -20.17 -1.25 -1.87
CA PHE A 21 -19.57 -2.53 -2.25
C PHE A 21 -18.83 -3.18 -1.07
N PHE A 22 -18.09 -2.38 -0.29
CA PHE A 22 -17.41 -2.85 0.92
C PHE A 22 -18.37 -3.29 2.03
N ASP A 23 -19.47 -2.58 2.26
CA ASP A 23 -20.45 -2.95 3.29
C ASP A 23 -21.28 -4.20 2.95
N TRP A 24 -21.45 -4.49 1.66
CA TRP A 24 -22.05 -5.75 1.20
C TRP A 24 -21.09 -6.94 1.39
N LEU A 25 -19.79 -6.73 1.15
CA LEU A 25 -18.75 -7.74 1.33
C LEU A 25 -18.41 -8.00 2.81
N PHE A 26 -18.34 -6.95 3.64
CA PHE A 26 -18.07 -7.03 5.08
C PHE A 26 -19.12 -7.82 5.87
N ARG A 27 -20.37 -7.85 5.38
CA ARG A 27 -21.45 -8.61 6.01
C ARG A 27 -21.32 -10.12 5.77
N ARG A 28 -20.60 -10.56 4.74
CA ARG A 28 -20.51 -11.98 4.36
C ARG A 28 -19.29 -12.71 4.95
N THR A 29 -18.24 -12.00 5.35
CA THR A 29 -16.95 -12.62 5.78
C THR A 29 -16.73 -12.71 7.30
N ARG A 30 -17.63 -12.13 8.11
CA ARG A 30 -17.63 -12.41 9.56
C ARG A 30 -18.02 -13.87 9.80
N LYS A 31 -17.04 -14.78 9.92
CA LYS A 31 -17.04 -15.77 11.02
C LYS A 31 -15.80 -16.66 11.18
N ARG A 32 -14.83 -16.78 10.25
CA ARG A 32 -13.63 -17.65 10.49
C ARG A 32 -12.27 -17.29 9.83
N SER A 33 -12.08 -16.10 9.25
CA SER A 33 -10.94 -15.82 8.34
C SER A 33 -9.90 -14.80 8.85
N ALA A 34 -9.95 -14.35 10.11
CA ALA A 34 -9.09 -13.27 10.62
C ALA A 34 -7.60 -13.63 10.78
N VAL A 35 -7.28 -14.91 11.01
CA VAL A 35 -5.90 -15.37 11.18
C VAL A 35 -5.21 -15.45 9.81
N ILE A 36 -5.88 -16.06 8.82
CA ILE A 36 -5.37 -16.23 7.45
C ILE A 36 -5.10 -14.87 6.79
N GLU A 37 -6.04 -13.93 6.92
CA GLU A 37 -5.88 -12.56 6.41
C GLU A 37 -4.64 -11.82 6.95
N LYS A 38 -4.28 -12.03 8.21
CA LYS A 38 -3.13 -11.37 8.81
C LYS A 38 -1.82 -11.85 8.19
N TYR A 39 -1.72 -13.15 7.90
CA TYR A 39 -0.53 -13.72 7.27
C TYR A 39 -0.39 -13.26 5.82
N GLU A 40 -1.50 -13.17 5.08
CA GLU A 40 -1.51 -12.63 3.72
C GLU A 40 -1.09 -11.14 3.70
N ALA A 41 -1.60 -10.34 4.64
CA ALA A 41 -1.24 -8.93 4.77
C ALA A 41 0.23 -8.72 5.18
N LEU A 42 0.76 -9.56 6.07
CA LEU A 42 2.17 -9.55 6.45
C LEU A 42 3.08 -9.95 5.28
N GLY A 43 2.72 -11.00 4.53
CA GLY A 43 3.44 -11.39 3.31
C GLY A 43 3.44 -10.28 2.27
N LEU A 44 2.31 -9.59 2.11
CA LEU A 44 2.20 -8.44 1.21
C LEU A 44 3.09 -7.27 1.64
N LEU A 45 3.10 -6.95 2.94
CA LEU A 45 3.97 -5.89 3.48
C LEU A 45 5.43 -6.21 3.22
N LEU A 46 5.87 -7.44 3.51
CA LEU A 46 7.24 -7.87 3.29
C LEU A 46 7.62 -7.86 1.80
N PHE A 47 6.73 -8.33 0.92
CA PHE A 47 6.93 -8.29 -0.53
C PHE A 47 7.14 -6.86 -1.05
N VAL A 48 6.38 -5.90 -0.53
CA VAL A 48 6.50 -4.48 -0.90
C VAL A 48 7.71 -3.80 -0.24
N ALA A 49 8.11 -4.25 0.95
CA ALA A 49 9.21 -3.67 1.72
C ALA A 49 10.60 -3.99 1.15
N ILE A 50 10.75 -5.11 0.43
CA ILE A 50 12.02 -5.41 -0.25
C ILE A 50 12.12 -4.46 -1.44
N PRO A 51 13.14 -3.58 -1.51
CA PRO A 51 13.28 -2.61 -2.59
C PRO A 51 13.89 -3.28 -3.83
N LEU A 52 13.17 -4.21 -4.44
CA LEU A 52 13.53 -4.75 -5.74
C LEU A 52 13.04 -3.77 -6.84
N PRO A 53 13.79 -3.59 -7.93
CA PRO A 53 13.21 -3.00 -9.12
C PRO A 53 12.00 -3.87 -9.49
N VAL A 54 10.80 -3.27 -9.62
CA VAL A 54 9.49 -3.91 -9.87
C VAL A 54 8.61 -4.16 -8.62
N THR A 55 9.14 -4.23 -7.39
CA THR A 55 8.28 -4.32 -6.18
C THR A 55 7.81 -2.94 -5.73
N GLY A 56 6.52 -2.81 -5.38
CA GLY A 56 5.95 -1.52 -4.95
C GLY A 56 4.44 -1.52 -4.84
N ALA A 57 3.85 -0.32 -4.82
CA ALA A 57 2.40 -0.15 -4.64
C ALA A 57 1.58 -0.91 -5.69
N TRP A 58 1.99 -0.81 -6.96
CA TRP A 58 1.27 -1.39 -8.11
C TRP A 58 1.29 -2.91 -8.09
N THR A 59 2.46 -3.54 -7.89
CA THR A 59 2.58 -4.99 -7.73
C THR A 59 1.96 -5.48 -6.42
N GLY A 60 2.04 -4.68 -5.34
CA GLY A 60 1.33 -4.95 -4.10
C GLY A 60 -0.19 -4.94 -4.26
N THR A 61 -0.75 -4.00 -5.03
CA THR A 61 -2.19 -3.99 -5.30
C THR A 61 -2.63 -5.17 -6.16
N VAL A 62 -1.81 -5.60 -7.12
CA VAL A 62 -2.08 -6.79 -7.94
C VAL A 62 -1.96 -8.06 -7.08
N ALA A 63 -0.94 -8.18 -6.23
CA ALA A 63 -0.79 -9.29 -5.30
C ALA A 63 -1.97 -9.35 -4.32
N ALA A 64 -2.37 -8.22 -3.73
CA ALA A 64 -3.55 -8.15 -2.88
C ALA A 64 -4.83 -8.58 -3.60
N PHE A 65 -4.95 -8.25 -4.89
CA PHE A 65 -6.07 -8.68 -5.73
C PHE A 65 -6.04 -10.19 -6.00
N ILE A 66 -4.87 -10.77 -6.33
CA ILE A 66 -4.70 -12.20 -6.60
C ILE A 66 -4.93 -13.04 -5.33
N PHE A 67 -4.39 -12.61 -4.19
CA PHE A 67 -4.56 -13.28 -2.90
C PHE A 67 -5.90 -12.96 -2.23
N GLY A 68 -6.74 -12.10 -2.83
CA GLY A 68 -8.05 -11.76 -2.28
C GLY A 68 -8.00 -11.04 -0.93
N ILE A 69 -6.89 -10.34 -0.64
CA ILE A 69 -6.66 -9.65 0.63
C ILE A 69 -7.64 -8.49 0.74
N ARG A 70 -8.33 -8.36 1.89
CA ARG A 70 -9.25 -7.25 2.10
C ARG A 70 -8.49 -5.93 2.05
N PHE A 71 -9.01 -4.96 1.29
CA PHE A 71 -8.40 -3.64 1.15
C PHE A 71 -8.07 -2.95 2.48
N ARG A 72 -8.88 -3.16 3.53
CA ARG A 72 -8.60 -2.59 4.86
C ARG A 72 -7.31 -3.11 5.50
N LEU A 73 -6.85 -4.31 5.14
CA LEU A 73 -5.54 -4.84 5.53
C LEU A 73 -4.48 -4.58 4.46
N ALA A 74 -4.82 -4.74 3.18
CA ALA A 74 -3.89 -4.56 2.08
C ALA A 74 -3.37 -3.11 1.99
N PHE A 75 -4.24 -2.11 2.17
CA PHE A 75 -3.86 -0.70 2.11
C PHE A 75 -2.79 -0.30 3.14
N PRO A 76 -3.00 -0.50 4.47
CA PRO A 76 -1.96 -0.20 5.45
C PRO A 76 -0.72 -1.09 5.30
N ALA A 77 -0.87 -2.34 4.84
CA ALA A 77 0.27 -3.22 4.57
C ALA A 77 1.17 -2.70 3.44
N ILE A 78 0.58 -2.27 2.32
CA ILE A 78 1.29 -1.71 1.16
C ILE A 78 1.94 -0.38 1.54
N VAL A 79 1.20 0.52 2.20
CA VAL A 79 1.74 1.82 2.64
C VAL A 79 2.90 1.62 3.62
N GLY A 80 2.76 0.72 4.59
CA GLY A 80 3.83 0.38 5.52
C GLY A 80 5.06 -0.19 4.81
N GLY A 81 4.87 -1.09 3.85
CA GLY A 81 5.95 -1.65 3.04
C GLY A 81 6.70 -0.57 2.24
N ILE A 82 5.99 0.36 1.61
CA ILE A 82 6.59 1.47 0.84
C ILE A 82 7.43 2.38 1.73
N LEU A 83 6.94 2.70 2.93
CA LEU A 83 7.68 3.53 3.87
C LEU A 83 8.99 2.86 4.29
N VAL A 84 8.95 1.55 4.59
CA VAL A 84 10.15 0.78 4.94
C VAL A 84 11.11 0.72 3.75
N ALA A 85 10.63 0.39 2.55
CA ALA A 85 11.44 0.36 1.33
C ALA A 85 12.12 1.71 1.08
N GLY A 86 11.38 2.82 1.24
CA GLY A 86 11.91 4.17 1.08
C GLY A 86 13.02 4.51 2.08
N VAL A 87 12.87 4.13 3.35
CA VAL A 87 13.90 4.34 4.38
C VAL A 87 15.15 3.53 4.06
N VAL A 88 14.99 2.24 3.72
CA VAL A 88 16.11 1.35 3.38
C VAL A 88 16.88 1.88 2.16
N VAL A 89 16.17 2.25 1.08
CA VAL A 89 16.80 2.78 -0.14
C VAL A 89 17.49 4.10 0.12
N SER A 90 16.91 4.98 0.94
CA SER A 90 17.53 6.26 1.30
C SER A 90 18.82 6.07 2.08
N LEU A 91 18.83 5.17 3.07
CA LEU A 91 20.03 4.85 3.84
C LEU A 91 21.14 4.25 2.98
N VAL A 92 20.78 3.29 2.11
CA VAL A 92 21.73 2.68 1.17
C VAL A 92 22.28 3.73 0.22
N SER A 93 21.43 4.58 -0.35
CA SER A 93 21.85 5.63 -1.29
C SER A 93 22.79 6.63 -0.63
N LEU A 94 22.48 7.11 0.58
CA LEU A 94 23.35 8.02 1.32
C LEU A 94 24.68 7.37 1.71
N GLY A 95 24.67 6.10 2.10
CA GLY A 95 25.89 5.34 2.38
C GLY A 95 26.77 5.14 1.14
N VAL A 96 26.16 4.81 0.00
CA VAL A 96 26.86 4.66 -1.29
C VAL A 96 27.42 5.99 -1.78
N ILE A 97 26.65 7.09 -1.69
CA ILE A 97 27.11 8.44 -2.07
C ILE A 97 28.25 8.89 -1.14
N GLY A 98 28.17 8.60 0.16
CA GLY A 98 29.22 8.89 1.13
C GLY A 98 30.51 8.12 0.83
N PHE A 99 30.40 6.83 0.52
CA PHE A 99 31.53 6.00 0.11
C PHE A 99 32.16 6.46 -1.21
N TRP A 100 31.34 6.81 -2.21
CA TRP A 100 31.80 7.33 -3.50
C TRP A 100 32.52 8.68 -3.37
N LYS A 101 32.14 9.51 -2.39
CA LYS A 101 32.83 10.79 -2.11
C LYS A 101 34.20 10.62 -1.44
N ILE A 102 34.43 9.48 -0.79
CA ILE A 102 35.67 9.17 -0.04
C ILE A 102 36.74 8.56 -0.95
N ILE A 103 36.32 7.85 -2.00
CA ILE A 103 37.17 7.31 -3.08
C ILE A 103 37.54 8.41 -4.08
#